data_AF-A0A6A5KAM9-F1
#
_entry.id   AF-A0A6A5KAM9-F1
#
_cell.length_a   1.000
_cell.length_b   1.000
_cell.length_c   1.000
_cell.angle_alpha   90.00
_cell.angle_beta   90.00
_cell.angle_gamma   90.00
#
_symmetry.space_group_name_H-M   'P 1'
#
loop_
_entity.id
_entity.type
_entity.pdbx_description
1 polymer ?
#
loop_
_entity_poly.entity_id
_entity_poly.type
_entity_poly.pdbx_seq_one_letter_code
_entity_poly.pdbx_strand_id
1 'polypeptide(L)'
;MVSKAVSTGLRAWQLICAILVTAFMGNIIARAWAGTHSIVNYSLFVGVWWLFTLLYFLPTSFIDKFSIPIVDIALDALSVIFGFCAAVALPAYIGAHSCSNNAYTITNKVLNSSPHTETNCRLSQATTAFLWFGWAAFVATLAVNIMNGRGSGANLRGGIRRGGPSMSQV
;
A
#
# COMPACT_ATOMS: atom_id res chain seq x y z
N MET A 1 15.45 14.77 11.77
CA MET A 1 15.90 14.17 10.49
C MET A 1 15.83 12.66 10.67
N VAL A 2 14.98 11.97 9.91
CA VAL A 2 14.92 10.50 9.96
C VAL A 2 16.13 9.95 9.21
N SER A 3 16.79 8.93 9.77
CA SER A 3 17.93 8.29 9.10
C SER A 3 17.50 7.70 7.75
N LYS A 4 18.31 7.90 6.70
CA LYS A 4 18.08 7.27 5.37
C LYS A 4 17.91 5.74 5.49
N ALA A 5 18.58 5.11 6.46
CA ALA A 5 18.43 3.68 6.72
C ALA A 5 17.01 3.29 7.18
N VAL A 6 16.36 4.15 7.98
CA VAL A 6 15.00 3.91 8.47
C VAL A 6 14.00 4.05 7.32
N SER A 7 14.12 5.08 6.48
CA SER A 7 13.25 5.24 5.31
C SER A 7 13.40 4.08 4.33
N THR A 8 14.63 3.64 4.04
CA THR A 8 14.89 2.50 3.15
C THR A 8 14.36 1.19 3.73
N GLY A 9 14.51 0.97 5.05
CA GLY A 9 13.95 -0.18 5.73
C GLY A 9 12.42 -0.23 5.64
N LEU A 10 11.75 0.91 5.81
CA LEU A 10 10.30 1.03 5.62
C LEU A 10 9.87 0.71 4.18
N ARG A 11 10.60 1.20 3.17
CA ARG A 11 10.32 0.87 1.75
C ARG A 11 10.49 -0.63 1.45
N ALA A 12 11.55 -1.25 1.97
CA ALA A 12 11.76 -2.69 1.83
C ALA A 12 10.63 -3.50 2.48
N TRP A 13 10.17 -3.09 3.66
CA TRP A 13 9.04 -3.74 4.33
C TRP A 13 7.72 -3.57 3.56
N GLN A 14 7.46 -2.38 3.02
CA GLN A 14 6.32 -2.14 2.13
C GLN A 14 6.37 -3.07 0.90
N LEU A 15 7.55 -3.28 0.31
CA LEU A 15 7.74 -4.18 -0.82
C LEU A 15 7.38 -5.63 -0.47
N ILE A 16 7.84 -6.13 0.68
CA ILE A 16 7.48 -7.47 1.15
C ILE A 16 5.96 -7.60 1.30
N CYS A 17 5.32 -6.63 1.97
CA CYS A 17 3.87 -6.64 2.16
C CYS A 17 3.12 -6.60 0.81
N ALA A 18 3.54 -5.74 -0.12
CA ALA A 18 2.93 -5.61 -1.45
C ALA A 18 3.05 -6.90 -2.27
N ILE A 19 4.21 -7.56 -2.25
CA ILE A 19 4.42 -8.85 -2.92
C ILE A 19 3.50 -9.91 -2.32
N LEU A 20 3.42 -10.02 -1.00
CA LEU A 20 2.62 -11.05 -0.33
C LEU A 20 1.12 -10.84 -0.56
N VAL A 21 0.61 -9.61 -0.44
CA VAL A 21 -0.79 -9.28 -0.73
C VAL A 21 -1.14 -9.65 -2.18
N THR A 22 -0.28 -9.26 -3.13
CA THR A 22 -0.47 -9.55 -4.56
C THR A 22 -0.42 -11.05 -4.85
N ALA A 23 0.56 -11.77 -4.30
CA ALA A 23 0.73 -13.20 -4.51
C ALA A 23 -0.44 -14.01 -3.95
N PHE A 24 -0.90 -13.68 -2.73
CA PHE A 24 -2.00 -14.40 -2.11
C PHE A 24 -3.32 -14.18 -2.83
N MET A 25 -3.66 -12.92 -3.14
CA MET A 25 -4.90 -12.60 -3.86
C MET A 25 -4.86 -13.09 -5.31
N GLY A 26 -3.71 -12.97 -5.97
CA GLY A 26 -3.49 -13.52 -7.31
C GLY A 26 -3.68 -15.04 -7.34
N ASN A 27 -3.19 -15.77 -6.33
CA ASN A 27 -3.38 -17.22 -6.24
C ASN A 27 -4.85 -17.61 -6.00
N ILE A 28 -5.63 -16.82 -5.25
CA ILE A 28 -7.08 -17.05 -5.10
C ILE A 28 -7.78 -16.90 -6.45
N ILE A 29 -7.44 -15.86 -7.22
CA ILE A 29 -8.05 -15.60 -8.54
C ILE A 29 -7.64 -16.67 -9.56
N ALA A 30 -6.37 -17.06 -9.59
CA ALA A 30 -5.85 -18.07 -10.52
C ALA A 30 -6.52 -19.44 -10.37
N ARG A 31 -7.07 -19.73 -9.19
CA ARG A 31 -7.75 -21.00 -8.87
C ARG A 31 -9.27 -20.91 -8.94
N ALA A 32 -9.83 -19.74 -9.27
CA ALA A 32 -11.26 -19.51 -9.26
C ALA A 32 -11.96 -20.13 -10.48
N TRP A 33 -13.15 -20.69 -10.30
CA TRP A 33 -13.90 -21.37 -11.37
C TRP A 33 -15.03 -20.55 -11.97
N ALA A 34 -15.71 -19.74 -11.15
CA ALA A 34 -16.85 -18.93 -11.56
C ALA A 34 -16.65 -17.44 -11.22
N GLY A 35 -15.40 -16.99 -11.25
CA GLY A 35 -14.99 -15.67 -10.79
C GLY A 35 -14.79 -15.60 -9.28
N THR A 36 -14.48 -14.40 -8.80
CA THR A 36 -14.16 -14.10 -7.41
C THR A 36 -15.02 -12.96 -6.88
N HIS A 37 -15.19 -12.90 -5.56
CA HIS A 37 -15.85 -11.79 -4.91
C HIS A 37 -15.09 -10.48 -5.17
N SER A 38 -15.80 -9.37 -5.35
CA SER A 38 -15.21 -8.06 -5.70
C SER A 38 -14.14 -7.60 -4.70
N ILE A 39 -14.28 -7.96 -3.42
CA ILE A 39 -13.29 -7.65 -2.38
C ILE A 39 -11.92 -8.29 -2.62
N VAL A 40 -11.87 -9.48 -3.23
CA VAL A 40 -10.62 -10.17 -3.59
C VAL A 40 -9.93 -9.38 -4.69
N ASN A 41 -10.68 -8.95 -5.70
CA ASN A 41 -10.17 -8.15 -6.81
C ASN A 41 -9.70 -6.77 -6.35
N TYR A 42 -10.43 -6.13 -5.44
CA TYR A 42 -10.01 -4.87 -4.83
C TYR A 42 -8.73 -5.04 -3.99
N SER A 43 -8.63 -6.11 -3.20
CA SER A 43 -7.42 -6.41 -2.42
C SER A 43 -6.20 -6.68 -3.32
N LEU A 44 -6.40 -7.36 -4.46
CA LEU A 44 -5.36 -7.51 -5.48
C LEU A 44 -4.95 -6.14 -6.07
N PHE A 45 -5.92 -5.30 -6.42
CA PHE A 45 -5.65 -3.94 -6.91
C PHE A 45 -4.78 -3.15 -5.93
N VAL A 46 -5.07 -3.22 -4.63
CA VAL A 46 -4.25 -2.54 -3.61
C VAL A 46 -2.81 -3.07 -3.60
N GLY A 47 -2.62 -4.40 -3.66
CA GLY A 47 -1.29 -5.01 -3.74
C GLY A 47 -0.51 -4.54 -4.98
N VAL A 48 -1.15 -4.55 -6.15
CA VAL A 48 -0.55 -4.10 -7.41
C VAL A 48 -0.27 -2.59 -7.40
N TRP A 49 -1.18 -1.79 -6.83
CA TRP A 49 -0.98 -0.35 -6.62
C TRP A 49 0.25 -0.09 -5.76
N TRP A 50 0.41 -0.80 -4.64
CA TRP A 50 1.61 -0.68 -3.82
C TRP A 50 2.87 -1.04 -4.59
N LEU A 51 2.89 -2.14 -5.35
CA LEU A 51 4.02 -2.49 -6.22
C LEU A 51 4.33 -1.37 -7.23
N PHE A 52 3.30 -0.80 -7.86
CA PHE A 52 3.44 0.31 -8.79
C PHE A 52 4.06 1.54 -8.12
N THR A 53 3.59 1.93 -6.93
CA THR A 53 4.19 3.06 -6.19
C THR A 53 5.63 2.78 -5.78
N LEU A 54 5.96 1.54 -5.43
CA LEU A 54 7.30 1.15 -5.04
C LEU A 54 8.30 1.10 -6.21
N LEU A 55 7.84 0.85 -7.43
CA LEU A 55 8.68 1.01 -8.63
C LEU A 55 9.19 2.45 -8.77
N TYR A 56 8.41 3.43 -8.33
CA TYR A 56 8.85 4.82 -8.26
C TYR A 56 9.73 5.08 -7.02
N PHE A 57 9.36 4.55 -5.84
CA PHE A 57 10.08 4.83 -4.60
C PHE A 57 11.46 4.17 -4.46
N LEU A 58 11.67 3.01 -5.10
CA LEU A 58 12.96 2.31 -5.05
C LEU A 58 14.11 3.15 -5.64
N PRO A 59 14.03 3.65 -6.89
CA PRO A 59 15.10 4.49 -7.44
C PRO A 59 15.23 5.84 -6.72
N THR A 60 14.14 6.44 -6.26
CA THR A 60 14.21 7.72 -5.51
C THR A 60 14.86 7.56 -4.15
N SER A 61 14.88 6.35 -3.57
CA SER A 61 15.60 6.06 -2.32
C SER A 61 17.13 6.07 -2.46
N PHE A 62 17.66 5.90 -3.68
CA PHE A 62 19.10 5.93 -3.96
C PHE A 62 19.54 7.22 -4.67
N ILE A 63 18.63 7.83 -5.45
CA ILE A 63 18.92 8.98 -6.29
C ILE A 63 17.95 10.10 -5.94
N ASP A 64 18.37 10.98 -5.03
CA ASP A 64 17.57 12.10 -4.52
C ASP A 64 17.07 13.04 -5.65
N LYS A 65 17.76 13.08 -6.81
CA LYS A 65 17.42 13.92 -7.97
C LYS A 65 16.07 13.55 -8.63
N PHE A 66 15.58 12.33 -8.46
CA PHE A 66 14.30 11.89 -9.03
C PHE A 66 13.11 12.06 -8.06
N SER A 67 13.36 12.40 -6.79
CA SER A 67 12.30 12.62 -5.81
C SER A 67 11.61 13.96 -6.07
N ILE A 68 10.30 13.89 -6.33
CA ILE A 68 9.44 15.06 -6.42
C ILE A 68 8.55 15.04 -5.18
N PRO A 69 8.76 15.90 -4.17
CA PRO A 69 8.12 15.78 -2.86
C PRO A 69 6.59 15.69 -2.90
N ILE A 70 5.94 16.40 -3.83
CA ILE A 70 4.48 16.36 -3.97
C ILE A 70 3.99 15.01 -4.51
N VAL A 71 4.76 14.38 -5.40
CA VAL A 71 4.46 13.05 -5.95
C VAL A 71 4.64 12.00 -4.85
N ASP A 72 5.72 12.11 -4.06
CA ASP A 72 5.98 11.18 -2.96
C ASP A 72 4.83 11.17 -1.93
N ILE A 73 4.39 12.36 -1.52
CA ILE A 73 3.27 12.53 -0.59
C ILE A 73 1.97 12.02 -1.20
N ALA A 74 1.69 12.34 -2.48
CA ALA A 74 0.46 11.91 -3.14
C ALA A 74 0.36 10.39 -3.27
N LEU A 75 1.45 9.74 -3.72
CA LEU A 75 1.50 8.28 -3.87
C LEU A 75 1.40 7.57 -2.52
N ASP A 76 2.09 8.05 -1.48
CA ASP A 76 1.95 7.48 -0.13
C ASP A 76 0.53 7.70 0.42
N ALA A 77 -0.07 8.87 0.24
CA ALA A 77 -1.43 9.15 0.71
C ALA A 77 -2.49 8.28 0.03
N LEU A 78 -2.42 8.12 -1.30
CA LEU A 78 -3.28 7.21 -2.05
C LEU A 78 -3.09 5.76 -1.59
N SER A 79 -1.85 5.31 -1.39
CA SER A 79 -1.54 3.98 -0.85
C SER A 79 -2.11 3.75 0.55
N VAL A 80 -2.10 4.77 1.41
CA VAL A 80 -2.72 4.73 2.75
C VAL A 80 -4.25 4.61 2.63
N ILE A 81 -4.89 5.41 1.77
CA ILE A 81 -6.36 5.41 1.62
C ILE A 81 -6.83 4.05 1.07
N PHE A 82 -6.26 3.59 -0.04
CA PHE A 82 -6.65 2.33 -0.65
C PHE A 82 -6.33 1.13 0.25
N GLY A 83 -5.15 1.16 0.88
CA GLY A 83 -4.74 0.17 1.86
C GLY A 83 -5.71 0.05 3.03
N PHE A 84 -6.14 1.18 3.59
CA PHE A 84 -7.09 1.22 4.70
C PHE A 84 -8.43 0.61 4.33
N CYS A 85 -8.98 1.00 3.18
CA CYS A 85 -10.25 0.47 2.69
C CYS A 85 -10.20 -1.05 2.53
N ALA A 86 -9.13 -1.61 1.97
CA ALA A 86 -8.99 -3.06 1.82
C ALA A 86 -8.77 -3.76 3.18
N ALA A 87 -7.93 -3.19 4.04
CA ALA A 87 -7.60 -3.73 5.35
C ALA A 87 -8.82 -3.81 6.30
N VAL A 88 -9.81 -2.95 6.12
CA VAL A 88 -11.08 -2.97 6.88
C VAL A 88 -12.13 -3.83 6.19
N ALA A 89 -12.29 -3.71 4.86
CA ALA A 89 -13.36 -4.39 4.15
C ALA A 89 -13.12 -5.91 4.05
N LEU A 90 -11.90 -6.37 3.77
CA LEU A 90 -11.59 -7.80 3.64
C LEU A 90 -11.96 -8.61 4.91
N PRO A 91 -11.50 -8.23 6.13
CA PRO A 91 -11.90 -8.93 7.35
C PRO A 91 -13.41 -8.87 7.62
N ALA A 92 -14.06 -7.76 7.29
CA ALA A 92 -15.50 -7.60 7.47
C ALA A 92 -16.30 -8.58 6.59
N TYR A 93 -15.87 -8.85 5.36
CA TYR A 93 -16.53 -9.82 4.49
C TYR A 93 -16.21 -11.28 4.83
N ILE A 94 -14.98 -11.57 5.27
CA ILE A 94 -14.63 -12.95 5.61
C ILE A 94 -15.20 -13.36 6.98
N GLY A 95 -15.28 -12.44 7.96
CA GLY A 95 -15.75 -12.78 9.30
C GLY A 95 -14.86 -13.85 9.95
N ALA A 96 -13.59 -13.51 10.15
CA ALA A 96 -12.49 -14.44 10.45
C ALA A 96 -12.87 -15.55 11.45
N HIS A 97 -12.80 -16.80 10.97
CA HIS A 97 -13.05 -18.01 11.75
C HIS A 97 -12.01 -19.09 11.46
N SER A 98 -12.18 -20.29 12.00
CA SER A 98 -11.24 -21.39 11.75
C SER A 98 -11.35 -21.83 10.29
N CYS A 99 -10.23 -21.82 9.56
CA CYS A 99 -10.18 -22.32 8.19
C CYS A 99 -10.38 -23.85 8.09
N SER A 100 -10.29 -24.58 9.20
CA SER A 100 -10.64 -26.02 9.24
C SER A 100 -12.15 -26.27 9.31
N ASN A 101 -12.96 -25.23 9.54
CA ASN A 101 -14.42 -25.37 9.53
C ASN A 101 -14.94 -25.30 8.09
N ASN A 102 -15.21 -26.48 7.51
CA ASN A 102 -15.70 -26.60 6.14
C ASN A 102 -17.03 -25.86 5.93
N ALA A 103 -17.96 -25.90 6.91
CA ALA A 103 -19.23 -25.20 6.81
C ALA A 103 -19.04 -23.68 6.66
N TYR A 104 -18.05 -23.10 7.33
CA TYR A 104 -17.69 -21.69 7.19
C TYR A 104 -17.06 -21.40 5.81
N THR A 105 -16.10 -22.22 5.36
CA THR A 105 -15.35 -21.94 4.13
C THR A 105 -16.20 -22.12 2.87
N ILE A 106 -17.21 -22.99 2.88
CA ILE A 106 -18.13 -23.20 1.73
C ILE A 106 -19.29 -22.19 1.70
N THR A 107 -19.80 -21.75 2.86
CA THR A 107 -20.92 -20.80 2.91
C THR A 107 -20.48 -19.37 2.70
N ASN A 108 -19.20 -19.06 2.96
CA ASN A 108 -18.65 -17.73 2.74
C ASN A 108 -18.41 -17.45 1.24
N LYS A 109 -19.08 -16.43 0.72
CA LYS A 109 -19.02 -16.01 -0.69
C LYS A 109 -17.63 -15.53 -1.15
N VAL A 110 -16.77 -15.09 -0.23
CA VAL A 110 -15.39 -14.68 -0.53
C VAL A 110 -14.47 -15.89 -0.68
N LEU A 111 -14.71 -16.94 0.09
CA LEU A 111 -13.82 -18.10 0.22
C LEU A 111 -14.17 -19.24 -0.76
N ASN A 112 -15.43 -19.32 -1.18
CA ASN A 112 -15.97 -20.38 -2.02
C ASN A 112 -15.81 -20.14 -3.54
N SER A 113 -14.68 -19.57 -3.96
CA SER A 113 -14.38 -19.37 -5.40
C SER A 113 -13.77 -20.61 -6.06
N SER A 114 -13.28 -21.57 -5.28
CA SER A 114 -12.61 -22.80 -5.72
C SER A 114 -12.88 -23.93 -4.72
N PRO A 115 -12.68 -25.22 -5.08
CA PRO A 115 -13.01 -26.36 -4.21
C PRO A 115 -12.08 -26.44 -2.99
N HIS A 116 -10.94 -25.77 -3.05
CA HIS A 116 -9.98 -25.69 -1.96
C HIS A 116 -10.24 -24.44 -1.09
N THR A 117 -11.44 -24.38 -0.53
CA THR A 117 -11.95 -23.24 0.25
C THR A 117 -11.11 -22.97 1.50
N GLU A 118 -10.53 -24.01 2.12
CA GLU A 118 -9.59 -23.87 3.24
C GLU A 118 -8.35 -23.05 2.85
N THR A 119 -7.75 -23.33 1.69
CA THR A 119 -6.59 -22.58 1.22
C THR A 119 -6.94 -21.11 1.00
N ASN A 120 -8.11 -20.83 0.40
CA ASN A 120 -8.57 -19.46 0.18
C ASN A 120 -8.79 -18.72 1.50
N CYS A 121 -9.30 -19.42 2.52
CA CYS A 121 -9.43 -18.88 3.88
C CYS A 121 -8.07 -18.48 4.47
N ARG A 122 -7.09 -19.40 4.46
CA ARG A 122 -5.75 -19.14 5.01
C ARG A 122 -5.07 -17.98 4.30
N LEU A 123 -5.17 -17.93 2.97
CA LEU A 123 -4.61 -16.84 2.17
C LEU A 123 -5.32 -15.50 2.45
N SER A 124 -6.64 -15.48 2.54
CA SER A 124 -7.40 -14.24 2.83
C SER A 124 -7.12 -13.69 4.22
N GLN A 125 -6.97 -14.57 5.23
CA GLN A 125 -6.57 -14.15 6.58
C GLN A 125 -5.13 -13.65 6.61
N ALA A 126 -4.21 -14.33 5.92
CA ALA A 126 -2.83 -13.86 5.78
C ALA A 126 -2.78 -12.49 5.08
N THR A 127 -3.54 -12.30 4.00
CA THR A 127 -3.63 -11.00 3.31
C THR A 127 -4.18 -9.92 4.22
N THR A 128 -5.15 -10.22 5.09
CA THR A 128 -5.66 -9.25 6.07
C THR A 128 -4.53 -8.74 6.97
N ALA A 129 -3.67 -9.63 7.47
CA ALA A 129 -2.53 -9.24 8.31
C ALA A 129 -1.52 -8.38 7.54
N PHE A 130 -1.13 -8.80 6.34
CA PHE A 130 -0.16 -8.04 5.52
C PHE A 130 -0.72 -6.72 4.99
N LEU A 131 -2.05 -6.60 4.80
CA LEU A 131 -2.68 -5.32 4.51
C LEU A 131 -2.52 -4.35 5.68
N TRP A 132 -2.71 -4.78 6.93
CA TRP A 132 -2.49 -3.93 8.10
C TRP A 132 -1.02 -3.58 8.31
N PHE A 133 -0.10 -4.54 8.13
CA PHE A 133 1.35 -4.28 8.24
C PHE A 133 1.85 -3.34 7.15
N GLY A 134 1.43 -3.53 5.91
CA GLY A 134 1.76 -2.65 4.80
C GLY A 134 1.17 -1.26 5.01
N TRP A 135 -0.10 -1.17 5.43
CA TRP A 135 -0.77 0.09 5.71
C TRP A 135 -0.03 0.91 6.78
N ALA A 136 0.33 0.29 7.91
CA ALA A 136 1.06 0.97 8.97
C ALA A 136 2.42 1.52 8.48
N ALA A 137 3.09 0.76 7.61
CA ALA A 137 4.34 1.19 7.01
C ALA A 137 4.16 2.37 6.03
N PHE A 138 3.09 2.37 5.22
CA PHE A 138 2.74 3.50 4.35
C PHE A 138 2.34 4.76 5.15
N VAL A 139 1.65 4.60 6.27
CA VAL A 139 1.35 5.72 7.19
C VAL A 139 2.64 6.29 7.77
N ALA A 140 3.57 5.44 8.18
CA ALA A 140 4.85 5.88 8.71
C ALA A 140 5.67 6.65 7.66
N THR A 141 5.76 6.16 6.41
CA THR A 141 6.49 6.89 5.35
C THR A 141 5.79 8.19 4.97
N LEU A 142 4.45 8.21 4.91
CA LEU A 142 3.68 9.43 4.68
C LEU A 142 3.97 10.50 5.74
N ALA A 143 3.96 10.12 7.03
CA ALA A 143 4.25 11.02 8.13
C ALA A 143 5.68 11.60 8.02
N VAL A 144 6.66 10.75 7.71
CA VAL A 144 8.06 11.17 7.49
C VAL A 144 8.17 12.13 6.31
N ASN A 145 7.50 11.84 5.19
CA ASN A 145 7.51 12.69 4.00
C ASN A 145 6.87 14.05 4.25
N ILE A 146 5.76 14.12 5.01
CA ILE A 146 5.14 15.37 5.42
C ILE A 146 6.07 16.18 6.34
N MET A 147 6.72 15.52 7.31
CA MET A 147 7.65 16.20 8.22
C MET A 147 8.87 16.75 7.49
N ASN A 148 9.44 15.98 6.56
CA ASN A 148 10.60 16.40 5.76
C ASN A 148 10.24 17.51 4.75
N GLY A 149 9.06 17.43 4.14
CA GLY A 149 8.54 18.45 3.21
C GLY A 149 8.29 19.80 3.88
N ARG A 150 7.98 19.81 5.19
CA ARG A 150 7.79 21.05 5.98
C ARG A 150 9.11 21.70 6.42
N GLY A 151 10.21 20.94 6.49
CA GLY A 151 11.51 21.44 6.95
C GLY A 151 12.44 21.97 5.86
N SER A 152 12.29 21.54 4.59
CA SER A 152 13.27 21.81 3.53
C SER A 152 12.95 23.01 2.62
N GLY A 153 12.10 23.96 3.05
CA GLY A 153 11.81 25.15 2.22
C GLY A 153 11.16 24.82 0.87
N ALA A 154 10.63 23.60 0.71
CA ALA A 154 9.72 23.26 -0.36
C ALA A 154 8.46 24.09 -0.12
N ASN A 155 8.42 25.27 -0.75
CA ASN A 155 7.24 26.12 -0.80
C ASN A 155 6.12 25.35 -1.51
N LEU A 156 5.42 24.50 -0.75
CA LEU A 156 4.12 23.93 -1.10
C LEU A 156 3.05 25.04 -1.23
N ARG A 157 3.39 26.27 -0.82
CA ARG A 157 2.77 27.50 -1.31
C ARG A 157 3.31 27.83 -2.71
N GLY A 158 2.74 27.19 -3.72
CA GLY A 158 2.67 27.77 -5.05
C GLY A 158 1.84 29.05 -4.97
N GLY A 159 2.50 30.17 -4.67
CA GLY A 159 1.89 31.49 -4.64
C GLY A 159 2.85 32.46 -5.32
N ILE A 160 2.51 32.82 -6.55
CA ILE A 160 3.07 33.90 -7.38
C ILE A 160 3.70 35.00 -6.51
N ARG A 161 5.04 34.98 -6.36
CA ARG A 161 5.80 36.17 -5.96
C ARG A 161 6.91 36.36 -6.99
N ARG A 162 6.52 37.18 -7.98
CA ARG A 162 7.34 38.10 -8.76
C ARG A 162 8.82 38.16 -8.34
N GLY A 163 9.70 38.01 -9.32
CA GLY A 163 11.08 38.43 -9.20
C GLY A 163 11.15 39.83 -8.59
N GLY A 164 11.82 39.93 -7.44
CA GLY A 164 12.37 41.18 -6.95
C GLY A 164 13.79 41.31 -7.50
N PRO A 165 14.15 42.41 -8.16
CA PRO A 165 15.47 42.56 -8.76
C PRO A 165 16.55 42.58 -7.66
N SER A 166 17.62 41.82 -7.86
CA SER A 166 18.86 41.99 -7.09
C SER A 166 19.53 43.27 -7.58
N MET A 167 19.37 44.36 -6.83
CA MET A 167 20.18 45.56 -7.04
C MET A 167 21.64 45.20 -6.75
N SER A 168 22.49 45.24 -7.78
CA SER A 168 23.93 45.39 -7.61
C SER A 168 24.17 46.70 -6.88
N GLN A 169 24.68 46.64 -5.65
CA GLN A 169 25.36 47.78 -5.05
C GLN A 169 26.86 47.59 -5.23
N VAL A 170 27.45 48.68 -5.71
CA VAL A 170 28.83 48.90 -6.14
C VAL A 170 29.80 48.75 -4.97
#